data_AF-A0A662VM73-F1
#
_entry.id   AF-A0A662VM73-F1
#
_cell.length_a   1.000
_cell.length_b   1.000
_cell.length_c   1.000
_cell.angle_alpha   90.00
_cell.angle_beta   90.00
_cell.angle_gamma   90.00
#
_symmetry.space_group_name_H-M   'P 1'
#
loop_
_entity.id
_entity.type
_entity.pdbx_description
1 polymer ?
#
loop_
_entity_poly.entity_id
_entity_poly.type
_entity_poly.pdbx_seq_one_letter_code
_entity_poly.pdbx_strand_id
1 'polypeptide(L)'
;MRALKVIDLFCGCGGFSLGFDYAGFEIIYALDNWETACKSYQVNFPQVDIYCEDALNVKPSEIPNCDIVIGSPPCQDFSVANLKKSYDTALIDWFWGVVRRKNPKYVIMEEVPQGRKASD
;
A
#
# COMPACT_ATOMS: atom_id res chain seq x y z
N MET A 1 5.06 -13.63 -22.90
CA MET A 1 5.73 -12.69 -21.97
C MET A 1 5.46 -13.17 -20.55
N ARG A 2 6.40 -13.00 -19.62
CA ARG A 2 6.17 -13.31 -18.20
C ARG A 2 5.28 -12.21 -17.61
N ALA A 3 4.28 -12.58 -16.80
CA ALA A 3 3.46 -11.60 -16.08
C ALA A 3 4.34 -10.75 -15.16
N LEU A 4 4.09 -9.44 -15.09
CA LEU A 4 4.80 -8.55 -14.17
C LEU A 4 4.28 -8.78 -12.76
N LYS A 5 5.21 -8.78 -11.80
CA LYS A 5 4.93 -9.06 -10.40
C LYS A 5 4.59 -7.79 -9.64
N VAL A 6 3.53 -7.83 -8.84
CA VAL A 6 2.97 -6.69 -8.11
C VAL A 6 2.98 -6.99 -6.63
N ILE A 7 3.36 -5.99 -5.83
CA ILE A 7 3.09 -5.98 -4.39
C ILE A 7 2.06 -4.88 -4.09
N ASP A 8 1.10 -5.19 -3.21
CA ASP A 8 0.03 -4.29 -2.78
C ASP A 8 0.23 -3.90 -1.30
N LEU A 9 0.72 -2.69 -1.05
CA LEU A 9 1.02 -2.17 0.28
C LEU A 9 -0.15 -1.32 0.78
N PHE A 10 -0.58 -1.52 2.02
CA PHE A 10 -1.81 -0.90 2.54
C PHE A 10 -3.04 -1.37 1.72
N CYS A 11 -3.13 -2.68 1.49
CA CYS A 11 -4.02 -3.26 0.48
C CYS A 11 -5.51 -3.22 0.86
N GLY A 12 -5.84 -2.98 2.12
CA GLY A 12 -7.20 -3.10 2.64
C GLY A 12 -7.82 -4.45 2.27
N CYS A 13 -9.04 -4.42 1.73
CA CYS A 13 -9.72 -5.62 1.25
C CYS A 13 -9.33 -6.07 -0.18
N GLY A 14 -8.35 -5.41 -0.82
CA GLY A 14 -7.75 -5.85 -2.08
C GLY A 14 -8.33 -5.20 -3.34
N GLY A 15 -8.86 -3.98 -3.25
CA GLY A 15 -9.42 -3.28 -4.41
C GLY A 15 -8.39 -3.04 -5.53
N PHE A 16 -7.16 -2.68 -5.15
CA PHE A 16 -6.06 -2.48 -6.09
C PHE A 16 -5.61 -3.81 -6.71
N SER A 17 -5.36 -4.80 -5.86
CA SER A 17 -5.06 -6.17 -6.28
C SER A 17 -6.08 -6.74 -7.27
N LEU A 18 -7.39 -6.52 -7.06
CA LEU A 18 -8.44 -6.98 -7.97
C LEU A 18 -8.31 -6.37 -9.37
N GLY A 19 -8.08 -5.06 -9.45
CA GLY A 19 -7.90 -4.38 -10.72
C GLY A 19 -6.67 -4.87 -11.50
N PHE A 20 -5.56 -5.11 -10.78
CA PHE A 20 -4.34 -5.63 -11.37
C PHE A 20 -4.44 -7.11 -11.76
N ASP A 21 -5.12 -7.94 -10.97
CA ASP A 21 -5.43 -9.33 -11.32
C ASP A 21 -6.26 -9.40 -12.61
N TYR A 22 -7.31 -8.58 -12.72
CA TYR A 22 -8.13 -8.47 -13.94
C TYR A 22 -7.34 -7.98 -15.16
N ALA A 23 -6.30 -7.17 -14.95
CA ALA A 23 -5.42 -6.70 -16.01
C ALA A 23 -4.29 -7.72 -16.37
N GLY A 24 -4.27 -8.89 -15.73
CA GLY A 24 -3.34 -9.99 -16.05
C GLY A 24 -1.98 -9.88 -15.37
N PHE A 25 -1.87 -9.12 -14.29
CA PHE A 25 -0.66 -9.04 -13.46
C PHE A 25 -0.63 -10.12 -12.37
N GLU A 26 0.55 -10.47 -11.90
CA GLU A 26 0.73 -11.46 -10.82
C GLU A 26 0.87 -10.73 -9.48
N ILE A 27 -0.15 -10.78 -8.63
CA ILE A 27 -0.04 -10.28 -7.25
C ILE A 27 0.72 -11.31 -6.43
N ILE A 28 1.87 -10.91 -5.87
CA ILE A 28 2.78 -11.83 -5.17
C ILE A 28 2.92 -11.55 -3.67
N TYR A 29 2.37 -10.42 -3.20
CA TYR A 29 2.48 -9.98 -1.82
C TYR A 29 1.45 -8.89 -1.53
N ALA A 30 0.81 -8.98 -0.38
CA ALA A 30 -0.06 -7.93 0.13
C ALA A 30 0.26 -7.64 1.60
N LEU A 31 0.12 -6.39 2.03
CA LEU A 31 0.35 -5.98 3.41
C LEU A 31 -0.73 -5.01 3.87
N ASP A 32 -1.34 -5.31 5.00
CA ASP A 32 -2.23 -4.42 5.72
C ASP A 32 -2.21 -4.80 7.21
N ASN A 33 -2.60 -3.90 8.11
CA ASN A 33 -2.63 -4.21 9.55
C ASN A 33 -4.06 -4.46 10.07
N TRP A 34 -5.09 -4.18 9.28
CA TRP A 34 -6.47 -4.37 9.70
C TRP A 34 -6.92 -5.80 9.47
N GLU A 35 -6.92 -6.58 10.55
CA GLU A 35 -7.25 -8.02 10.53
C GLU A 35 -8.54 -8.37 9.77
N THR A 36 -9.60 -7.55 9.91
CA THR A 36 -10.86 -7.76 9.17
C THR A 36 -10.67 -7.60 7.67
N ALA A 37 -9.93 -6.59 7.24
CA ALA A 37 -9.62 -6.38 5.83
C ALA A 37 -8.72 -7.50 5.29
N CYS A 38 -7.71 -7.93 6.06
CA CYS A 38 -6.84 -9.04 5.69
C CYS A 38 -7.61 -10.36 5.51
N LYS A 39 -8.55 -10.66 6.42
CA LYS A 39 -9.44 -11.83 6.28
C LYS A 39 -10.28 -11.74 5.01
N SER A 40 -10.86 -10.56 4.72
CA SER A 40 -11.61 -10.34 3.48
C SER A 40 -10.72 -10.50 2.24
N TYR A 41 -9.50 -9.97 2.27
CA TYR A 41 -8.55 -10.08 1.18
C TYR A 41 -8.21 -11.55 0.90
N GLN A 42 -7.84 -12.32 1.93
CA GLN A 42 -7.46 -13.74 1.80
C GLN A 42 -8.57 -14.61 1.17
N VAL A 43 -9.84 -14.30 1.46
CA VAL A 43 -10.98 -15.00 0.84
C VAL A 43 -11.05 -14.75 -0.66
N ASN A 44 -10.70 -13.54 -1.11
CA ASN A 44 -10.73 -13.18 -2.54
C ASN A 44 -9.44 -13.58 -3.29
N PHE A 45 -8.30 -13.61 -2.59
CA PHE A 45 -6.98 -13.92 -3.15
C PHE A 45 -6.30 -15.05 -2.38
N PRO A 46 -6.86 -16.28 -2.37
CA PRO A 46 -6.34 -17.38 -1.57
C PRO A 46 -4.89 -17.79 -1.92
N GLN A 47 -4.43 -17.44 -3.11
CA GLN A 47 -3.09 -17.70 -3.63
C GLN A 47 -2.04 -16.65 -3.26
N VAL A 48 -2.45 -15.50 -2.70
CA VAL A 48 -1.55 -14.39 -2.39
C VAL A 48 -1.20 -14.42 -0.91
N ASP A 49 0.09 -14.30 -0.59
CA ASP A 49 0.54 -14.14 0.79
C ASP A 49 0.19 -12.73 1.28
N ILE A 50 -0.91 -12.60 2.02
CA ILE A 50 -1.21 -11.38 2.78
C ILE A 50 -0.56 -11.41 4.16
N TYR A 51 0.23 -10.39 4.43
CA TYR A 51 0.84 -10.16 5.73
C TYR A 51 -0.06 -9.21 6.51
N CYS A 52 -0.58 -9.69 7.65
CA CYS A 52 -1.40 -8.90 8.55
C CYS A 52 -0.52 -8.32 9.66
N GLU A 53 0.14 -7.19 9.41
CA GLU A 53 1.11 -6.56 10.32
C GLU A 53 1.21 -5.06 10.10
N ASP A 54 1.59 -4.29 11.13
CA ASP A 54 1.93 -2.89 10.98
C ASP A 54 3.16 -2.75 10.08
N ALA A 55 3.03 -1.92 9.03
CA ALA A 55 4.13 -1.68 8.09
C ALA A 55 5.42 -1.23 8.80
N LEU A 56 5.33 -0.45 9.88
CA LEU A 56 6.52 0.01 10.62
C LEU A 56 7.27 -1.12 11.33
N ASN A 57 6.65 -2.28 11.54
CA ASN A 57 7.28 -3.49 12.08
C ASN A 57 7.92 -4.36 10.99
N VAL A 58 7.59 -4.13 9.72
CA VAL A 58 8.11 -4.90 8.58
C VAL A 58 9.31 -4.17 7.99
N LYS A 59 10.43 -4.85 7.81
CA LYS A 59 11.60 -4.20 7.18
C LYS A 59 11.40 -4.18 5.66
N PRO A 60 11.69 -3.06 4.97
CA PRO A 60 11.67 -3.02 3.50
C PRO A 60 12.53 -4.09 2.82
N SER A 61 13.54 -4.65 3.50
CA SER A 61 14.34 -5.77 3.00
C SER A 61 13.59 -7.10 2.94
N GLU A 62 12.56 -7.30 3.78
CA GLU A 62 11.79 -8.54 3.90
C GLU A 62 10.72 -8.68 2.81
N ILE A 63 10.27 -7.56 2.25
CA ILE A 63 9.33 -7.51 1.11
C ILE A 63 9.95 -8.24 -0.11
N PRO A 64 9.21 -9.01 -0.91
CA PRO A 64 9.78 -9.68 -2.09
C PRO A 64 10.17 -8.69 -3.21
N ASN A 65 11.01 -9.15 -4.14
CA ASN A 65 11.32 -8.40 -5.36
C ASN A 65 10.11 -8.38 -6.30
N CYS A 66 9.86 -7.25 -6.93
CA CYS A 66 8.70 -7.00 -7.77
C CYS A 66 9.02 -6.09 -8.96
N ASP A 67 8.11 -6.06 -9.93
CA ASP A 67 8.16 -5.14 -11.06
C ASP A 67 7.33 -3.88 -10.77
N ILE A 68 6.31 -3.98 -9.92
CA ILE A 68 5.34 -2.92 -9.63
C ILE A 68 5.08 -2.87 -8.13
N VAL A 69 5.09 -1.65 -7.57
CA VAL A 69 4.60 -1.37 -6.21
C VAL A 69 3.34 -0.56 -6.33
N ILE A 70 2.25 -1.03 -5.73
CA ILE A 70 1.02 -0.25 -5.56
C ILE A 70 0.74 -0.06 -4.07
N GLY A 71 0.05 1.01 -3.71
CA GLY A 71 -0.44 1.16 -2.35
C GLY A 71 -1.15 2.47 -2.05
N SER A 72 -1.87 2.48 -0.94
CA SER A 72 -2.62 3.62 -0.41
C SER A 72 -2.25 3.86 1.06
N PRO A 73 -1.04 4.39 1.34
CA PRO A 73 -0.63 4.68 2.71
C PRO A 73 -1.66 5.59 3.39
N PRO A 74 -1.93 5.39 4.70
CA PRO A 74 -2.99 6.14 5.35
C PRO A 74 -2.58 7.59 5.58
N CYS A 75 -3.45 8.49 5.12
CA CYS A 75 -3.32 9.93 5.25
C CYS A 75 -3.79 10.39 6.65
N GLN A 76 -3.01 10.17 7.71
CA GLN A 76 -3.53 10.30 9.09
C GLN A 76 -3.77 11.73 9.63
N ASP A 77 -3.63 12.82 8.88
CA ASP A 77 -3.84 14.18 9.44
C ASP A 77 -4.36 15.26 8.46
N PHE A 78 -5.34 14.95 7.60
CA PHE A 78 -5.95 15.97 6.71
C PHE A 78 -7.44 16.25 6.94
N SER A 79 -8.00 15.89 8.11
CA SER A 79 -9.32 16.42 8.48
C SER A 79 -9.17 17.82 9.09
N VAL A 80 -9.97 18.76 8.58
CA VAL A 80 -10.09 20.15 9.07
C VAL A 80 -10.41 20.21 10.58
N ALA A 81 -10.78 19.08 11.19
CA ALA A 81 -11.15 18.94 12.60
C ALA A 81 -9.97 18.87 13.58
N ASN A 82 -8.71 18.68 13.16
CA ASN A 82 -7.56 18.46 14.07
C ASN A 82 -6.34 19.36 13.77
N LEU A 83 -6.50 20.67 13.89
CA LEU A 83 -5.48 21.72 13.67
C LEU A 83 -4.21 21.67 14.57
N LYS A 84 -3.98 20.59 15.34
CA LYS A 84 -2.91 20.50 16.35
C LYS A 84 -2.02 19.25 16.31
N LYS A 85 -2.23 18.29 15.41
CA LYS A 85 -1.34 17.12 15.31
C LYS A 85 -0.20 17.38 14.33
N SER A 86 1.01 17.03 14.75
CA SER A 86 2.18 16.99 13.87
C SER A 86 1.96 15.92 12.82
N TYR A 87 2.19 16.27 11.55
CA TYR A 87 2.10 15.37 10.42
C TYR A 87 2.99 14.13 10.63
N ASP A 88 2.37 12.96 10.81
CA ASP A 88 3.10 11.69 10.88
C ASP A 88 3.35 11.15 9.46
N THR A 89 4.59 11.28 9.00
CA THR A 89 5.03 10.78 7.68
C THR A 89 5.56 9.36 7.72
N ALA A 90 5.63 8.70 8.88
CA ALA A 90 6.39 7.46 9.03
C ALA A 90 5.98 6.38 8.03
N LEU A 91 4.68 6.23 7.77
CA LEU A 91 4.15 5.23 6.84
C LEU A 91 4.41 5.58 5.37
N ILE A 92 4.37 6.87 5.02
CA ILE A 92 4.73 7.37 3.69
C ILE A 92 6.24 7.19 3.46
N ASP A 93 7.05 7.55 4.44
CA ASP A 93 8.50 7.37 4.40
C ASP A 93 8.88 5.89 4.29
N TRP A 94 8.14 5.03 5.00
CA TRP A 94 8.28 3.58 4.90
C TRP A 94 7.93 3.05 3.49
N PHE A 95 6.80 3.49 2.91
CA PHE A 95 6.40 3.13 1.54
C PHE A 95 7.51 3.50 0.54
N TRP A 96 8.03 4.72 0.61
CA TRP A 96 9.14 5.14 -0.23
C TRP A 96 10.44 4.38 0.08
N GLY A 97 10.64 3.95 1.33
CA GLY A 97 11.70 3.03 1.72
C GLY A 97 11.61 1.68 0.98
N VAL A 98 10.41 1.11 0.86
CA VAL A 98 10.16 -0.10 0.05
C VAL A 98 10.45 0.17 -1.42
N VAL A 99 9.89 1.24 -1.99
CA VAL A 99 10.13 1.61 -3.40
C VAL A 99 11.62 1.74 -3.71
N ARG A 100 12.37 2.49 -2.89
CA ARG A 100 13.83 2.66 -3.06
C ARG A 100 14.58 1.34 -2.95
N ARG A 101 14.17 0.45 -2.04
CA ARG A 101 14.82 -0.84 -1.83
C ARG A 101 14.53 -1.84 -2.93
N LYS A 102 13.32 -1.82 -3.51
CA LYS A 102 12.89 -2.76 -4.56
C LYS A 102 13.21 -2.28 -5.96
N ASN A 103 13.37 -0.98 -6.14
CA ASN A 103 13.65 -0.37 -7.44
C ASN A 103 12.72 -0.91 -8.55
N PRO A 104 11.38 -0.84 -8.35
CA PRO A 104 10.42 -1.38 -9.29
C PRO A 104 10.41 -0.56 -10.59
N LYS A 105 9.85 -1.13 -11.65
CA LYS A 105 9.66 -0.43 -12.94
C LYS A 105 8.56 0.62 -12.85
N TYR A 106 7.53 0.35 -12.04
CA TYR A 106 6.37 1.21 -11.90
C TYR A 106 5.97 1.33 -10.43
N VAL A 107 5.46 2.51 -10.06
CA VAL A 107 4.92 2.79 -8.73
C VAL A 107 3.59 3.49 -8.91
N ILE A 108 2.58 3.04 -8.17
CA ILE A 108 1.30 3.75 -8.03
C ILE A 108 1.08 3.97 -6.54
N MET A 109 0.82 5.22 -6.17
CA MET A 109 0.46 5.59 -4.82
C MET A 109 -0.83 6.41 -4.92
N GLU A 110 -1.91 5.91 -4.33
CA GLU A 110 -3.17 6.65 -4.25
C GLU A 110 -3.24 7.38 -2.90
N GLU A 111 -3.68 8.62 -2.98
CA GLU A 111 -3.84 9.52 -1.85
C GLU A 111 -5.01 10.47 -2.15
N VAL A 112 -5.71 10.91 -1.11
CA VAL A 112 -6.74 11.94 -1.26
C VAL A 112 -6.10 13.30 -1.53
N PRO A 113 -6.70 14.16 -2.38
CA PRO A 113 -6.24 15.53 -2.53
C PRO A 113 -6.24 16.22 -1.17
N GLN A 114 -5.08 16.75 -0.77
CA GLN A 114 -4.99 17.57 0.44
C GLN A 114 -5.97 18.73 0.30
N GLY A 115 -6.88 18.90 1.26
CA GLY A 115 -7.71 20.09 1.32
C GLY A 115 -6.79 21.31 1.34
N ARG A 116 -6.74 22.07 0.24
CA ARG A 116 -6.06 23.38 0.26
C ARG A 116 -6.72 24.15 1.39
N LYS A 117 -5.94 24.67 2.36
CA LYS A 117 -6.40 25.86 3.06
C LYS A 117 -6.78 26.85 1.96
N ALA A 118 -8.01 27.35 1.98
CA ALA A 118 -8.29 28.57 1.24
C ALA A 118 -7.23 29.57 1.71
N SER A 119 -6.35 29.95 0.80
CA SER A 119 -5.45 31.07 1.03
C SER A 119 -6.34 32.30 1.13
N ASP A 120 -6.43 32.87 2.33
CA ASP A 120 -6.87 34.25 2.50
C ASP A 120 -5.85 35.21 1.87
#